data_AF-A0A1Y2W355-F1
#
_entry.id   AF-A0A1Y2W355-F1
#
_cell.length_a   1.000
_cell.length_b   1.000
_cell.length_c   1.000
_cell.angle_alpha   90.00
_cell.angle_beta   90.00
_cell.angle_gamma   90.00
#
_symmetry.space_group_name_H-M   'P 1'
#
loop_
_entity.id
_entity.type
_entity.pdbx_description
1 polymer ?
#
loop_
_entity_poly.entity_id
_entity_poly.type
_entity_poly.pdbx_seq_one_letter_code
_entity_poly.pdbx_strand_id
1 'polypeptide(L)'
;MPSCPAPPDCFVEEFDADPDIAGTGVILAFLISAWFSFLILTIEYFSVYSKDSTNGFTRLDNVLKGYTQKLTRNFKKPWKFKSIQPAVIMVSDQQLVTGTSILTVGYIQHCTMTQYHFYIVFLLGFVALEVYDLALLSVNQYVDKRPEMKLWRAVLMTVLFGMAIVNSFVVDHDEFLREDGDDYWYVGAPIQCIWDHFIGSTYYERYRLDLGASLFVLLWGYLQDIHLLYPDFFKWLGRFLRLSPLPLLLKFREWTNRKRFEYNMEADKKTRNFTGTCRRVSFGFLLSTFQCMFWLLFLPTFTIWELVRSYIINVGRIFSVLLWASLSISRIKGEVAKYDLIKGDEYKWGFGQILPLLLLILPAMQVYETYKGKDPKKQKTERDEDGDNKTPVRGPESEHLIMQASTNTNSIFDEPEQSELSTYSFRLQEVGTATSTDNPHQKRRQDTEARIGYSDDDTMVNDKDDQMDFRDVMYESRLFRFWMVFWVLALLGLITYGAVKGYAF
;
A
#
# COMPACT_ATOMS: atom_id res chain seq x y z
N MET A 1 -13.95 -24.32 15.49
CA MET A 1 -14.82 -24.69 14.36
C MET A 1 -15.94 -25.57 14.89
N PRO A 2 -17.13 -25.61 14.25
CA PRO A 2 -18.17 -26.56 14.61
C PRO A 2 -17.67 -28.01 14.43
N SER A 3 -18.23 -28.94 15.21
CA SER A 3 -17.89 -30.36 15.15
C SER A 3 -18.43 -31.00 13.86
N CYS A 4 -17.61 -31.81 13.19
CA CYS A 4 -18.06 -32.56 12.02
C CYS A 4 -19.10 -33.63 12.40
N PRO A 5 -20.07 -33.95 11.50
CA PRO A 5 -21.11 -34.95 11.78
C PRO A 5 -20.56 -36.37 11.97
N ALA A 6 -19.44 -36.68 11.32
CA ALA A 6 -18.71 -37.93 11.42
C ALA A 6 -17.19 -37.63 11.45
N PRO A 7 -16.36 -38.48 12.07
CA PRO A 7 -14.92 -38.33 12.00
C PRO A 7 -14.46 -38.45 10.53
N PRO A 8 -13.62 -37.53 10.03
CA PRO A 8 -13.13 -37.57 8.65
C PRO A 8 -12.18 -38.74 8.45
N ASP A 9 -12.22 -39.36 7.26
CA ASP A 9 -11.19 -40.30 6.84
C ASP A 9 -9.97 -39.53 6.34
N CYS A 10 -8.83 -39.70 7.03
CA CYS A 10 -7.62 -38.94 6.78
C CYS A 10 -6.64 -39.63 5.81
N PHE A 11 -6.99 -40.81 5.30
CA PHE A 11 -6.14 -41.60 4.42
C PHE A 11 -6.76 -41.75 3.01
N VAL A 12 -7.32 -40.66 2.50
CA VAL A 12 -8.00 -40.63 1.19
C VAL A 12 -7.06 -40.07 0.12
N GLU A 13 -6.77 -40.88 -0.89
CA GLU A 13 -5.98 -40.50 -2.07
C GLU A 13 -6.87 -40.05 -3.23
N GLU A 14 -7.85 -40.89 -3.63
CA GLU A 14 -8.80 -40.59 -4.70
C GLU A 14 -9.99 -39.81 -4.17
N PHE A 15 -10.36 -38.73 -4.85
CA PHE A 15 -11.44 -37.85 -4.41
C PHE A 15 -12.27 -37.29 -5.58
N ASP A 16 -13.47 -36.80 -5.27
CA ASP A 16 -14.37 -36.23 -6.28
C ASP A 16 -13.95 -34.82 -6.69
N ALA A 17 -14.04 -34.54 -7.99
CA ALA A 17 -13.78 -33.22 -8.57
C ALA A 17 -14.76 -32.16 -8.03
N ASP A 18 -14.25 -31.00 -7.61
CA ASP A 18 -15.07 -29.81 -7.33
C ASP A 18 -14.82 -28.71 -8.38
N PRO A 19 -15.63 -28.66 -9.46
CA PRO A 19 -15.52 -27.65 -10.50
C PRO A 19 -15.87 -26.23 -10.03
N ASP A 20 -16.53 -26.04 -8.89
CA ASP A 20 -16.87 -24.70 -8.39
C ASP A 20 -15.73 -24.10 -7.56
N ILE A 21 -14.74 -24.91 -7.15
CA ILE A 21 -13.54 -24.47 -6.43
C ILE A 21 -12.29 -24.55 -7.31
N ALA A 22 -11.97 -25.74 -7.81
CA ALA A 22 -10.77 -26.02 -8.59
C ALA A 22 -10.99 -25.90 -10.11
N GLY A 23 -12.19 -25.50 -10.52
CA GLY A 23 -12.57 -25.33 -11.92
C GLY A 23 -11.74 -24.29 -12.65
N THR A 24 -11.56 -24.52 -13.95
CA THR A 24 -10.71 -23.68 -14.79
C THR A 24 -11.25 -22.25 -14.88
N GLY A 25 -12.58 -22.06 -14.95
CA GLY A 25 -13.17 -20.72 -15.02
C GLY A 25 -12.95 -19.87 -13.77
N VAL A 26 -13.02 -20.48 -12.58
CA VAL A 26 -12.76 -19.78 -11.30
C VAL A 26 -11.30 -19.34 -11.23
N ILE A 27 -10.37 -20.26 -11.48
CA ILE A 27 -8.93 -19.98 -11.46
C ILE A 27 -8.58 -18.89 -12.48
N LEU A 28 -9.09 -19.00 -13.71
CA LEU A 28 -8.86 -18.00 -14.75
C LEU A 28 -9.41 -16.63 -14.35
N ALA A 29 -10.58 -16.54 -13.72
CA ALA A 29 -11.13 -15.26 -13.32
C ALA A 29 -10.22 -14.51 -12.32
N PHE A 30 -9.67 -15.23 -11.34
CA PHE A 30 -8.71 -14.68 -10.38
C PHE A 30 -7.39 -14.30 -11.05
N LEU A 31 -6.78 -15.21 -11.82
CA LEU A 31 -5.48 -14.97 -12.45
C LEU A 31 -5.54 -13.88 -13.53
N ILE A 32 -6.60 -13.84 -14.35
CA ILE A 32 -6.79 -12.77 -15.35
C ILE A 32 -6.90 -11.41 -14.64
N SER A 33 -7.70 -11.32 -13.57
CA SER A 33 -7.83 -10.08 -12.79
C SER A 33 -6.50 -9.61 -12.24
N ALA A 34 -5.70 -10.53 -11.69
CA ALA A 34 -4.43 -10.23 -11.06
C ALA A 34 -3.37 -9.81 -12.08
N TRP A 35 -3.15 -10.61 -13.12
CA TRP A 35 -2.16 -10.30 -14.16
C TRP A 35 -2.54 -9.07 -14.98
N PHE A 36 -3.84 -8.83 -15.21
CA PHE A 36 -4.32 -7.60 -15.83
C PHE A 36 -4.04 -6.37 -14.96
N SER A 37 -4.35 -6.45 -13.65
CA SER A 37 -4.06 -5.35 -12.71
C SER A 37 -2.56 -5.08 -12.59
N PHE A 38 -1.74 -6.14 -12.56
CA PHE A 38 -0.28 -6.04 -12.57
C PHE A 38 0.24 -5.37 -13.84
N LEU A 39 -0.29 -5.77 -15.00
CA LEU A 39 0.07 -5.17 -16.29
C LEU A 39 -0.27 -3.67 -16.31
N ILE A 40 -1.45 -3.28 -15.82
CA ILE A 40 -1.86 -1.89 -15.71
C ILE A 40 -0.89 -1.11 -14.81
N LEU A 41 -0.58 -1.61 -13.62
CA LEU A 41 0.36 -0.98 -12.69
C LEU A 41 1.76 -0.84 -13.31
N THR A 42 2.21 -1.86 -14.04
CA THR A 42 3.50 -1.85 -14.72
C THR A 42 3.53 -0.80 -15.83
N ILE A 43 2.48 -0.75 -16.66
CA ILE A 43 2.33 0.29 -17.69
C ILE A 43 2.27 1.67 -17.06
N GLU A 44 1.55 1.83 -15.94
CA GLU A 44 1.47 3.08 -15.18
C GLU A 44 2.85 3.51 -14.70
N TYR A 45 3.57 2.61 -14.05
CA TYR A 45 4.91 2.86 -13.53
C TYR A 45 5.86 3.36 -14.63
N PHE A 46 5.82 2.77 -15.83
CA PHE A 46 6.62 3.20 -16.96
C PHE A 46 6.06 4.42 -17.72
N SER A 47 4.76 4.74 -17.60
CA SER A 47 4.08 5.81 -18.37
C SER A 47 3.88 7.12 -17.60
N VAL A 48 3.48 7.06 -16.32
CA VAL A 48 3.32 8.21 -15.38
C VAL A 48 4.67 8.81 -14.99
N TYR A 49 5.72 8.04 -15.29
CA TYR A 49 7.12 8.40 -15.33
C TYR A 49 7.50 9.72 -16.03
N SER A 50 6.55 10.36 -16.73
CA SER A 50 6.72 11.61 -17.47
C SER A 50 6.28 12.90 -16.76
N LYS A 51 5.55 12.91 -15.61
CA LYS A 51 5.20 14.20 -14.96
C LYS A 51 4.69 14.11 -13.50
N ASP A 52 5.37 14.83 -12.60
CA ASP A 52 4.95 15.42 -11.31
C ASP A 52 4.10 14.65 -10.28
N SER A 53 3.84 13.35 -10.42
CA SER A 53 3.22 12.56 -9.34
C SER A 53 4.30 11.97 -8.43
N THR A 54 4.78 12.75 -7.46
CA THR A 54 5.73 12.32 -6.41
C THR A 54 5.06 11.67 -5.20
N ASN A 55 3.73 11.56 -5.20
CA ASN A 55 2.98 11.01 -4.07
C ASN A 55 3.17 9.48 -3.98
N GLY A 56 4.15 9.06 -3.18
CA GLY A 56 4.36 7.65 -2.81
C GLY A 56 5.72 7.07 -3.18
N PHE A 57 6.47 7.71 -4.10
CA PHE A 57 7.82 7.26 -4.44
C PHE A 57 8.83 7.64 -3.35
N THR A 58 9.63 6.66 -2.95
CA THR A 58 10.77 6.87 -2.04
C THR A 58 11.96 7.51 -2.76
N ARG A 59 12.96 7.96 -2.00
CA ARG A 59 14.22 8.45 -2.57
C ARG A 59 14.93 7.35 -3.38
N LEU A 60 14.83 6.09 -2.92
CA LEU A 60 15.31 4.92 -3.66
C LEU A 60 14.67 4.81 -5.05
N ASP A 61 13.35 4.98 -5.13
CA ASP A 61 12.62 4.92 -6.39
C ASP A 61 13.08 6.04 -7.35
N ASN A 62 13.40 7.23 -6.83
CA ASN A 62 13.97 8.33 -7.61
C ASN A 62 15.40 8.06 -8.11
N VAL A 63 16.21 7.31 -7.37
CA VAL A 63 17.54 6.89 -7.86
C VAL A 63 17.39 5.85 -8.97
N LEU A 64 16.52 4.86 -8.76
CA LEU A 64 16.22 3.83 -9.76
C LEU A 64 15.57 4.43 -11.01
N LYS A 65 14.84 5.55 -10.84
CA LYS A 65 14.34 6.40 -11.91
C LYS A 65 15.45 6.75 -12.91
N GLY A 66 16.58 7.27 -12.42
CA GLY A 66 17.69 7.67 -13.30
C GLY A 66 18.17 6.55 -14.26
N TYR A 67 18.01 5.29 -13.87
CA TYR A 67 18.35 4.12 -14.67
C TYR A 67 17.24 3.70 -15.64
N THR A 68 15.98 3.58 -15.17
CA THR A 68 14.86 3.11 -15.99
C THR A 68 14.40 4.12 -17.05
N GLN A 69 14.65 5.42 -16.82
CA GLN A 69 14.36 6.51 -17.77
C GLN A 69 15.15 6.41 -19.07
N LYS A 70 16.37 5.88 -19.00
CA LYS A 70 17.20 5.64 -20.19
C LYS A 70 16.60 4.57 -21.08
N LEU A 71 15.96 3.57 -20.49
CA LEU A 71 15.37 2.43 -21.18
C LEU A 71 14.02 2.80 -21.84
N THR A 72 13.25 3.68 -21.20
CA THR A 72 11.87 4.04 -21.62
C THR A 72 11.76 5.32 -22.44
N ARG A 73 12.88 5.96 -22.79
CA ARG A 73 12.94 7.25 -23.53
C ARG A 73 12.14 7.26 -24.84
N ASN A 74 11.88 6.10 -25.45
CA ASN A 74 11.16 5.98 -26.71
C ASN A 74 9.63 5.92 -26.57
N PHE A 75 9.07 5.77 -25.35
CA PHE A 75 7.63 5.77 -25.13
C PHE A 75 7.09 7.21 -25.14
N LYS A 76 6.68 7.69 -26.33
CA LYS A 76 6.39 9.12 -26.60
C LYS A 76 5.03 9.64 -26.15
N LYS A 77 4.10 8.81 -25.64
CA LYS A 77 2.78 9.29 -25.20
C LYS A 77 2.40 8.69 -23.84
N PRO A 78 2.19 9.52 -22.80
CA PRO A 78 1.66 9.03 -21.54
C PRO A 78 0.24 8.51 -21.79
N TRP A 79 0.03 7.23 -21.47
CA TRP A 79 -1.31 6.66 -21.45
C TRP A 79 -2.15 7.44 -20.41
N LYS A 80 -3.40 7.80 -20.76
CA LYS A 80 -4.26 8.60 -19.86
C LYS A 80 -4.77 7.71 -18.72
N PHE A 81 -3.92 7.47 -17.73
CA PHE A 81 -4.17 6.58 -16.60
C PHE A 81 -5.48 6.87 -15.86
N LYS A 82 -5.86 8.15 -15.77
CA LYS A 82 -7.14 8.62 -15.19
C LYS A 82 -8.39 7.97 -15.80
N SER A 83 -8.32 7.40 -17.01
CA SER A 83 -9.46 6.69 -17.61
C SER A 83 -9.68 5.28 -17.06
N ILE A 84 -8.67 4.67 -16.44
CA ILE A 84 -8.65 3.24 -16.08
C ILE A 84 -8.79 3.03 -14.56
N GLN A 85 -8.49 4.06 -13.75
CA GLN A 85 -8.64 4.02 -12.29
C GLN A 85 -9.98 3.46 -11.80
N PRO A 86 -11.16 3.83 -12.37
CA PRO A 86 -12.42 3.27 -11.92
C PRO A 86 -12.54 1.77 -12.18
N ALA A 87 -11.98 1.28 -13.28
CA ALA A 87 -11.99 -0.14 -13.61
C ALA A 87 -11.05 -0.94 -12.68
N VAL A 88 -9.86 -0.42 -12.39
CA VAL A 88 -8.91 -1.03 -11.44
C VAL A 88 -9.53 -1.18 -10.05
N ILE A 89 -10.22 -0.14 -9.59
CA ILE A 89 -10.91 -0.18 -8.30
C ILE A 89 -12.02 -1.22 -8.31
N MET A 90 -12.79 -1.33 -9.40
CA MET A 90 -13.85 -2.33 -9.46
C MET A 90 -13.32 -3.76 -9.50
N VAL A 91 -12.22 -4.02 -10.23
CA VAL A 91 -11.54 -5.33 -10.19
C VAL A 91 -11.08 -5.66 -8.77
N SER A 92 -10.50 -4.69 -8.08
CA SER A 92 -10.06 -4.84 -6.69
C SER A 92 -11.21 -5.11 -5.72
N ASP A 93 -12.32 -4.36 -5.83
CA ASP A 93 -13.51 -4.55 -4.99
C ASP A 93 -14.14 -5.93 -5.23
N GLN A 94 -14.20 -6.38 -6.48
CA GLN A 94 -14.65 -7.73 -6.83
C GLN A 94 -13.75 -8.78 -6.19
N GLN A 95 -12.43 -8.67 -6.36
CA GLN A 95 -11.47 -9.64 -5.81
C GLN A 95 -11.49 -9.70 -4.29
N LEU A 96 -11.68 -8.57 -3.62
CA LEU A 96 -11.78 -8.53 -2.17
C LEU A 96 -12.99 -9.31 -1.66
N VAL A 97 -14.15 -9.16 -2.32
CA VAL A 97 -15.37 -9.90 -1.99
C VAL A 97 -15.24 -11.38 -2.36
N THR A 98 -14.79 -11.71 -3.57
CA THR A 98 -14.68 -13.10 -4.02
C THR A 98 -13.60 -13.87 -3.29
N GLY A 99 -12.46 -13.23 -3.00
CA GLY A 99 -11.36 -13.80 -2.19
C GLY A 99 -11.80 -14.07 -0.76
N THR A 100 -12.54 -13.15 -0.13
CA THR A 100 -13.10 -13.38 1.21
C THR A 100 -14.13 -14.51 1.18
N SER A 101 -14.98 -14.54 0.15
CA SER A 101 -16.01 -15.57 -0.01
C SER A 101 -15.41 -16.96 -0.17
N ILE A 102 -14.39 -17.12 -1.02
CA ILE A 102 -13.80 -18.45 -1.28
C ILE A 102 -13.05 -18.99 -0.07
N LEU A 103 -12.31 -18.15 0.67
CA LEU A 103 -11.71 -18.57 1.94
C LEU A 103 -12.78 -18.92 2.98
N THR A 104 -13.86 -18.14 3.05
CA THR A 104 -14.99 -18.43 3.95
C THR A 104 -15.64 -19.77 3.63
N VAL A 105 -15.88 -20.07 2.35
CA VAL A 105 -16.38 -21.38 1.90
C VAL A 105 -15.43 -22.49 2.33
N GLY A 106 -14.12 -22.28 2.20
CA GLY A 106 -13.12 -23.25 2.63
C GLY A 106 -13.18 -23.57 4.12
N TYR A 107 -13.49 -22.58 4.97
CA TYR A 107 -13.74 -22.81 6.39
C TYR A 107 -15.09 -23.44 6.69
N ILE A 108 -16.14 -23.13 5.91
CA ILE A 108 -17.47 -23.72 6.12
C ILE A 108 -17.47 -25.20 5.73
N GLN A 109 -16.80 -25.54 4.63
CA GLN A 109 -16.73 -26.90 4.09
C GLN A 109 -15.56 -27.71 4.65
N HIS A 110 -14.98 -27.30 5.78
CA HIS A 110 -13.77 -27.90 6.33
C HIS A 110 -13.86 -29.43 6.58
N CYS A 111 -15.06 -29.96 6.84
CA CYS A 111 -15.28 -31.40 7.05
C CYS A 111 -15.26 -32.24 5.76
N THR A 112 -15.51 -31.63 4.59
CA THR A 112 -15.71 -32.36 3.32
C THR A 112 -14.73 -31.93 2.25
N MET A 113 -14.23 -30.69 2.31
CA MET A 113 -13.31 -30.17 1.32
C MET A 113 -11.93 -30.81 1.49
N THR A 114 -11.41 -31.35 0.40
CA THR A 114 -10.11 -32.02 0.40
C THR A 114 -8.95 -31.03 0.58
N GLN A 115 -7.79 -31.53 1.01
CA GLN A 115 -6.58 -30.72 1.14
C GLN A 115 -6.16 -30.09 -0.19
N TYR A 116 -6.32 -30.80 -1.32
CA TYR A 116 -6.10 -30.27 -2.66
C TYR A 116 -6.98 -29.05 -2.96
N HIS A 117 -8.29 -29.15 -2.75
CA HIS A 117 -9.21 -28.03 -2.99
C HIS A 117 -8.92 -26.87 -2.04
N PHE A 118 -8.64 -27.16 -0.76
CA PHE A 118 -8.24 -26.14 0.22
C PHE A 118 -6.96 -25.40 -0.21
N TYR A 119 -5.98 -26.10 -0.77
CA TYR A 119 -4.75 -25.47 -1.25
C TYR A 119 -5.04 -24.49 -2.39
N ILE A 120 -5.91 -24.84 -3.33
CA ILE A 120 -6.33 -23.91 -4.40
C ILE A 120 -7.06 -22.70 -3.80
N VAL A 121 -8.00 -22.91 -2.87
CA VAL A 121 -8.69 -21.83 -2.16
C VAL A 121 -7.70 -20.87 -1.49
N PHE A 122 -6.70 -21.41 -0.80
CA PHE A 122 -5.62 -20.65 -0.19
C PHE A 122 -4.85 -19.80 -1.21
N LEU A 123 -4.42 -20.39 -2.33
CA LEU A 123 -3.68 -19.68 -3.37
C LEU A 123 -4.53 -18.56 -4.02
N LEU A 124 -5.82 -18.81 -4.25
CA LEU A 124 -6.75 -17.80 -4.79
C LEU A 124 -6.98 -16.65 -3.80
N GLY A 125 -7.02 -16.94 -2.49
CA GLY A 125 -7.07 -15.93 -1.43
C GLY A 125 -5.84 -15.01 -1.44
N PHE A 126 -4.63 -15.57 -1.61
CA PHE A 126 -3.40 -14.80 -1.78
C PHE A 126 -3.45 -13.93 -3.03
N VAL A 127 -3.89 -14.48 -4.16
CA VAL A 127 -4.05 -13.72 -5.41
C VAL A 127 -5.00 -12.53 -5.20
N ALA A 128 -6.11 -12.69 -4.48
CA ALA A 128 -7.06 -11.60 -4.20
C ALA A 128 -6.43 -10.47 -3.35
N LEU A 129 -5.63 -10.80 -2.34
CA LEU A 129 -4.89 -9.82 -1.54
C LEU A 129 -3.92 -9.00 -2.42
N GLU A 130 -3.18 -9.68 -3.30
CA GLU A 130 -2.23 -9.01 -4.19
C GLU A 130 -2.94 -8.10 -5.22
N VAL A 131 -4.13 -8.47 -5.71
CA VAL A 131 -4.92 -7.56 -6.58
C VAL A 131 -5.31 -6.27 -5.84
N TYR A 132 -5.63 -6.37 -4.55
CA TYR A 132 -5.97 -5.20 -3.75
C TYR A 132 -4.76 -4.26 -3.58
N ASP A 133 -3.60 -4.81 -3.23
CA ASP A 133 -2.35 -4.04 -3.12
C ASP A 133 -1.96 -3.37 -4.44
N LEU A 134 -2.08 -4.08 -5.58
CA LEU A 134 -1.89 -3.51 -6.93
C LEU A 134 -2.80 -2.30 -7.18
N ALA A 135 -4.07 -2.42 -6.82
CA ALA A 135 -5.03 -1.34 -7.03
C ALA A 135 -4.69 -0.13 -6.14
N LEU A 136 -4.35 -0.36 -4.87
CA LEU A 136 -4.08 0.73 -3.94
C LEU A 136 -2.77 1.47 -4.26
N LEU A 137 -1.73 0.77 -4.72
CA LEU A 137 -0.50 1.38 -5.26
C LEU A 137 -0.78 2.29 -6.45
N SER A 138 -1.76 1.93 -7.27
CA SER A 138 -2.13 2.65 -8.50
C SER A 138 -3.10 3.82 -8.28
N VAL A 139 -4.10 3.64 -7.42
CA VAL A 139 -5.28 4.53 -7.36
C VAL A 139 -5.48 5.24 -6.01
N ASN A 140 -4.46 5.29 -5.15
CA ASN A 140 -4.55 5.90 -3.80
C ASN A 140 -5.27 7.27 -3.78
N GLN A 141 -4.91 8.19 -4.69
CA GLN A 141 -5.51 9.53 -4.79
C GLN A 141 -6.99 9.51 -5.18
N TYR A 142 -7.45 8.46 -5.86
CA TYR A 142 -8.87 8.28 -6.18
C TYR A 142 -9.62 7.79 -4.94
N VAL A 143 -9.04 6.83 -4.20
CA VAL A 143 -9.62 6.29 -2.96
C VAL A 143 -9.74 7.37 -1.87
N ASP A 144 -8.77 8.29 -1.80
CA ASP A 144 -8.78 9.42 -0.86
C ASP A 144 -9.99 10.35 -1.00
N LYS A 145 -10.59 10.43 -2.19
CA LYS A 145 -11.74 11.30 -2.44
C LYS A 145 -13.08 10.74 -1.93
N ARG A 146 -13.11 9.47 -1.53
CA ARG A 146 -14.31 8.73 -1.12
C ARG A 146 -14.09 8.04 0.22
N PRO A 147 -14.03 8.79 1.34
CA PRO A 147 -13.73 8.24 2.66
C PRO A 147 -14.73 7.18 3.11
N GLU A 148 -15.98 7.28 2.69
CA GLU A 148 -17.05 6.30 2.98
C GLU A 148 -16.72 4.89 2.47
N MET A 149 -15.97 4.78 1.37
CA MET A 149 -15.60 3.50 0.79
C MET A 149 -14.34 2.89 1.44
N LYS A 150 -13.58 3.68 2.21
CA LYS A 150 -12.33 3.21 2.83
C LYS A 150 -12.57 2.22 3.95
N LEU A 151 -13.62 2.43 4.75
CA LEU A 151 -13.86 1.63 5.94
C LEU A 151 -14.17 0.18 5.59
N TRP A 152 -15.14 -0.07 4.72
CA TRP A 152 -15.54 -1.43 4.38
C TRP A 152 -14.44 -2.20 3.63
N ARG A 153 -13.66 -1.50 2.78
CA ARG A 153 -12.47 -2.07 2.13
C ARG A 153 -11.41 -2.47 3.14
N ALA A 154 -11.12 -1.60 4.11
CA ALA A 154 -10.18 -1.91 5.18
C ALA A 154 -10.68 -3.11 6.02
N VAL A 155 -11.98 -3.17 6.34
CA VAL A 155 -12.56 -4.30 7.08
C VAL A 155 -12.41 -5.61 6.31
N LEU A 156 -12.84 -5.66 5.05
CA LEU A 156 -12.72 -6.89 4.24
C LEU A 156 -11.26 -7.28 4.02
N MET A 157 -10.37 -6.30 3.81
CA MET A 157 -8.93 -6.55 3.67
C MET A 157 -8.33 -7.13 4.95
N THR A 158 -8.68 -6.59 6.12
CA THR A 158 -8.25 -7.13 7.42
C THR A 158 -8.80 -8.54 7.67
N VAL A 159 -10.05 -8.81 7.29
CA VAL A 159 -10.65 -10.16 7.41
C VAL A 159 -9.92 -11.15 6.49
N LEU A 160 -9.74 -10.80 5.22
CA LEU A 160 -9.05 -11.64 4.24
C LEU A 160 -7.60 -11.91 4.66
N PHE A 161 -6.89 -10.88 5.15
CA PHE A 161 -5.54 -11.00 5.70
C PHE A 161 -5.49 -11.95 6.91
N GLY A 162 -6.43 -11.82 7.85
CA GLY A 162 -6.51 -12.70 9.02
C GLY A 162 -6.74 -14.17 8.64
N MET A 163 -7.64 -14.41 7.68
CA MET A 163 -7.86 -15.75 7.11
C MET A 163 -6.60 -16.28 6.40
N ALA A 164 -5.90 -15.44 5.63
CA ALA A 164 -4.66 -15.83 4.97
C ALA A 164 -3.56 -16.23 5.96
N ILE A 165 -3.38 -15.50 7.08
CA ILE A 165 -2.43 -15.89 8.14
C ILE A 165 -2.76 -17.29 8.64
N VAL A 166 -4.00 -17.51 9.04
CA VAL A 166 -4.45 -18.78 9.60
C VAL A 166 -4.23 -19.91 8.60
N ASN A 167 -4.55 -19.69 7.31
CA ASN A 167 -4.35 -20.69 6.27
C ASN A 167 -2.87 -20.93 5.95
N SER A 168 -1.99 -19.94 6.08
CA SER A 168 -0.53 -20.13 5.94
C SER A 168 0.00 -21.13 6.97
N PHE A 169 -0.47 -21.06 8.22
CA PHE A 169 -0.10 -22.08 9.21
C PHE A 169 -0.59 -23.47 8.80
N VAL A 170 -1.84 -23.58 8.33
CA VAL A 170 -2.46 -24.85 7.94
C VAL A 170 -1.72 -25.50 6.78
N VAL A 171 -1.41 -24.72 5.75
CA VAL A 171 -0.76 -25.21 4.51
C VAL A 171 0.71 -25.55 4.75
N ASP A 172 1.40 -24.83 5.64
CA ASP A 172 2.81 -25.13 5.97
C ASP A 172 2.97 -26.29 6.98
N HIS A 173 1.85 -26.83 7.49
CA HIS A 173 1.88 -27.96 8.41
C HIS A 173 2.54 -29.19 7.78
N ASP A 174 3.35 -29.93 8.53
CA ASP A 174 4.14 -31.06 8.00
C ASP A 174 3.27 -32.21 7.44
N GLU A 175 2.05 -32.35 7.98
CA GLU A 175 1.05 -33.32 7.51
C GLU A 175 0.21 -32.83 6.31
N PHE A 176 0.32 -31.55 5.93
CA PHE A 176 -0.45 -30.99 4.82
C PHE A 176 0.13 -31.44 3.49
N LEU A 177 -0.72 -32.01 2.62
CA LEU A 177 -0.36 -32.64 1.35
C LEU A 177 0.83 -33.61 1.52
N ARG A 178 0.91 -34.28 2.67
CA ARG A 178 2.04 -35.13 3.01
C ARG A 178 2.17 -36.27 1.99
N GLU A 179 3.42 -36.46 1.57
CA GLU A 179 3.88 -37.59 0.77
C GLU A 179 4.52 -38.60 1.74
N ASP A 180 3.90 -39.78 1.88
CA ASP A 180 4.42 -40.87 2.69
C ASP A 180 5.02 -41.97 1.81
N GLY A 181 6.35 -42.03 1.76
CA GLY A 181 7.07 -43.03 0.94
C GLY A 181 7.01 -42.72 -0.56
N ASP A 182 7.05 -43.76 -1.38
CA ASP A 182 7.02 -43.64 -2.85
C ASP A 182 5.58 -43.65 -3.45
N ASP A 183 4.54 -43.95 -2.67
CA ASP A 183 3.21 -44.29 -3.21
C ASP A 183 2.00 -43.54 -2.60
N TYR A 184 2.07 -42.96 -1.39
CA TYR A 184 0.86 -42.44 -0.71
C TYR A 184 0.83 -40.90 -0.61
N TRP A 185 -0.14 -40.29 -1.29
CA TRP A 185 -0.39 -38.84 -1.28
C TRP A 185 -1.78 -38.51 -0.73
N TYR A 186 -1.85 -37.90 0.46
CA TYR A 186 -3.14 -37.63 1.15
C TYR A 186 -3.89 -36.38 0.62
N VAL A 187 -3.85 -36.12 -0.69
CA VAL A 187 -4.49 -34.95 -1.32
C VAL A 187 -6.00 -34.93 -1.19
N GLY A 188 -6.61 -36.12 -1.17
CA GLY A 188 -8.05 -36.31 -1.07
C GLY A 188 -8.60 -36.23 0.35
N ALA A 189 -7.73 -36.28 1.37
CA ALA A 189 -8.16 -36.21 2.76
C ALA A 189 -8.85 -34.86 3.05
N PRO A 190 -9.92 -34.83 3.87
CA PRO A 190 -10.55 -33.57 4.27
C PRO A 190 -9.60 -32.67 5.06
N ILE A 191 -9.73 -31.36 4.90
CA ILE A 191 -8.90 -30.40 5.64
C ILE A 191 -9.08 -30.51 7.16
N GLN A 192 -10.24 -30.98 7.65
CA GLN A 192 -10.47 -31.26 9.06
C GLN A 192 -9.38 -32.13 9.70
N CYS A 193 -8.82 -33.09 8.96
CA CYS A 193 -7.75 -33.96 9.47
C CYS A 193 -6.53 -33.17 9.94
N ILE A 194 -6.21 -32.07 9.23
CA ILE A 194 -5.12 -31.17 9.61
C ILE A 194 -5.52 -30.39 10.86
N TRP A 195 -6.74 -29.82 10.88
CA TRP A 195 -7.25 -29.08 12.05
C TRP A 195 -7.29 -29.91 13.34
N ASP A 196 -7.62 -31.20 13.26
CA ASP A 196 -7.61 -32.11 14.41
C ASP A 196 -6.17 -32.32 14.92
N HIS A 197 -5.20 -32.40 14.01
CA HIS A 197 -3.78 -32.49 14.38
C HIS A 197 -3.29 -31.20 15.08
N PHE A 198 -3.72 -30.03 14.61
CA PHE A 198 -3.41 -28.73 15.24
C PHE A 198 -3.88 -28.62 16.70
N ILE A 199 -5.03 -29.21 17.02
CA ILE A 199 -5.62 -29.15 18.37
C ILE A 199 -5.02 -30.23 19.28
N GLY A 200 -4.63 -31.37 18.70
CA GLY A 200 -4.17 -32.56 19.44
C GLY A 200 -2.66 -32.66 19.65
N SER A 201 -1.82 -32.02 18.84
CA SER A 201 -0.36 -32.19 18.89
C SER A 201 0.35 -31.05 19.64
N THR A 202 1.26 -31.41 20.56
CA THR A 202 2.15 -30.48 21.28
C THR A 202 3.52 -30.32 20.63
N TYR A 203 3.74 -30.90 19.44
CA TYR A 203 5.05 -31.01 18.81
C TYR A 203 5.04 -30.40 17.41
N TYR A 204 5.31 -29.11 17.33
CA TYR A 204 5.78 -28.43 16.13
C TYR A 204 7.30 -28.61 16.05
N GLU A 205 7.80 -29.69 15.43
CA GLU A 205 9.25 -29.92 15.39
C GLU A 205 9.99 -29.06 14.36
N ARG A 206 9.30 -28.32 13.50
CA ARG A 206 9.99 -27.53 12.47
C ARG A 206 9.32 -26.18 12.21
N TYR A 207 9.90 -25.12 12.76
CA TYR A 207 9.73 -23.79 12.17
C TYR A 207 10.40 -23.79 10.80
N ARG A 208 9.61 -23.93 9.73
CA ARG A 208 10.13 -23.75 8.38
C ARG A 208 10.42 -22.27 8.19
N LEU A 209 11.59 -21.96 7.64
CA LEU A 209 11.96 -20.58 7.30
C LEU A 209 10.97 -19.99 6.28
N ASP A 210 10.31 -20.85 5.50
CA ASP A 210 9.31 -20.50 4.49
C ASP A 210 8.03 -19.92 5.12
N LEU A 211 7.50 -20.51 6.21
CA LEU A 211 6.39 -19.90 6.96
C LEU A 211 6.76 -18.52 7.53
N GLY A 212 7.97 -18.39 8.07
CA GLY A 212 8.45 -17.11 8.58
C GLY A 212 8.56 -16.05 7.49
N ALA A 213 9.07 -16.42 6.32
CA ALA A 213 9.09 -15.56 5.14
C ALA A 213 7.66 -15.15 4.75
N SER A 214 6.72 -16.10 4.72
CA SER A 214 5.35 -15.84 4.25
C SER A 214 4.51 -14.96 5.10
N LEU A 215 4.62 -15.15 6.40
CA LEU A 215 4.02 -14.21 7.34
C LEU A 215 4.66 -12.82 7.24
N PHE A 216 5.96 -12.73 6.91
CA PHE A 216 6.62 -11.43 6.72
C PHE A 216 6.17 -10.73 5.43
N VAL A 217 6.10 -11.44 4.29
CA VAL A 217 5.63 -10.90 3.01
C VAL A 217 4.18 -10.44 3.12
N LEU A 218 3.32 -11.27 3.73
CA LEU A 218 1.92 -10.96 3.96
C LEU A 218 1.75 -9.74 4.88
N LEU A 219 2.48 -9.70 6.00
CA LEU A 219 2.44 -8.57 6.94
C LEU A 219 2.96 -7.28 6.30
N TRP A 220 4.02 -7.37 5.49
CA TRP A 220 4.54 -6.23 4.73
C TRP A 220 3.43 -5.67 3.82
N GLY A 221 2.80 -6.49 2.98
CA GLY A 221 1.71 -6.05 2.11
C GLY A 221 0.59 -5.36 2.88
N TYR A 222 0.12 -6.00 3.95
CA TYR A 222 -0.94 -5.45 4.79
C TYR A 222 -0.58 -4.08 5.42
N LEU A 223 0.62 -3.96 6.01
CA LEU A 223 1.05 -2.70 6.62
C LEU A 223 1.19 -1.57 5.58
N GLN A 224 1.64 -1.91 4.37
CA GLN A 224 1.71 -0.97 3.26
C GLN A 224 0.30 -0.48 2.86
N ASP A 225 -0.67 -1.38 2.77
CA ASP A 225 -2.04 -1.04 2.39
C ASP A 225 -2.72 -0.15 3.43
N ILE A 226 -2.61 -0.48 4.72
CA ILE A 226 -3.17 0.36 5.79
C ILE A 226 -2.47 1.73 5.79
N HIS A 227 -1.16 1.78 5.51
CA HIS A 227 -0.44 3.04 5.40
C HIS A 227 -0.94 3.90 4.23
N LEU A 228 -1.26 3.29 3.09
CA LEU A 228 -1.81 3.99 1.92
C LEU A 228 -3.26 4.44 2.15
N LEU A 229 -4.09 3.68 2.86
CA LEU A 229 -5.48 4.05 3.20
C LEU A 229 -5.57 5.16 4.26
N TYR A 230 -4.74 5.06 5.29
CA TYR A 230 -4.76 5.91 6.50
C TYR A 230 -3.37 6.50 6.81
N PRO A 231 -2.80 7.35 5.94
CA PRO A 231 -1.47 7.92 6.15
C PRO A 231 -1.38 8.75 7.43
N ASP A 232 -2.46 9.42 7.83
CA ASP A 232 -2.47 10.25 9.04
C ASP A 232 -2.45 9.44 10.33
N PHE A 233 -3.02 8.23 10.33
CA PHE A 233 -2.89 7.30 11.45
C PHE A 233 -1.42 6.95 11.69
N PHE A 234 -0.65 6.64 10.64
CA PHE A 234 0.78 6.35 10.77
C PHE A 234 1.62 7.56 11.18
N LYS A 235 1.28 8.77 10.70
CA LYS A 235 1.92 10.01 11.18
C LYS A 235 1.63 10.25 12.67
N TRP A 236 0.41 10.02 13.11
CA TRP A 236 0.04 10.10 14.53
C TRP A 236 0.77 9.03 15.34
N LEU A 237 0.75 7.77 14.88
CA LEU A 237 1.37 6.62 15.53
C LEU A 237 2.89 6.82 15.67
N GLY A 238 3.56 7.30 14.62
CA GLY A 238 4.99 7.62 14.65
C GLY A 238 5.33 8.75 15.62
N ARG A 239 4.47 9.78 15.74
CA ARG A 239 4.61 10.85 16.74
C ARG A 239 4.39 10.34 18.16
N PHE A 240 3.35 9.52 18.36
CA PHE A 240 2.95 8.99 19.65
C PHE A 240 3.98 8.01 20.21
N LEU A 241 4.37 7.02 19.40
CA LEU A 241 5.34 6.01 19.81
C LEU A 241 6.79 6.54 19.82
N ARG A 242 7.03 7.80 19.40
CA ARG A 242 8.37 8.39 19.17
C ARG A 242 9.31 7.44 18.40
N LEU A 243 8.73 6.59 17.56
CA LEU A 243 9.41 5.44 16.98
C LEU A 243 10.37 5.80 15.87
N SER A 244 10.31 7.01 15.31
CA SER A 244 11.34 7.42 14.35
C SER A 244 12.64 7.57 15.12
N PRO A 245 13.62 6.66 14.96
CA PRO A 245 14.88 6.86 15.62
C PRO A 245 15.57 8.06 14.95
N LEU A 246 15.28 8.35 13.68
CA LEU A 246 15.94 9.36 12.86
C LEU A 246 16.19 10.71 13.56
N PRO A 247 15.23 11.42 14.19
CA PRO A 247 15.52 12.70 14.85
C PRO A 247 16.41 12.55 16.09
N LEU A 248 16.23 11.47 16.86
CA LEU A 248 17.10 11.13 17.99
C LEU A 248 18.50 10.76 17.51
N LEU A 249 18.60 10.01 16.41
CA LEU A 249 19.84 9.57 15.81
C LEU A 249 20.63 10.74 15.20
N LEU A 250 19.95 11.69 14.55
CA LEU A 250 20.56 12.92 14.03
C LEU A 250 21.06 13.80 15.16
N LYS A 251 20.24 14.03 16.20
CA LYS A 251 20.67 14.74 17.41
C LYS A 251 21.83 14.04 18.10
N PHE A 252 21.83 12.70 18.13
CA PHE A 252 22.93 11.93 18.70
C PHE A 252 24.21 12.08 17.88
N ARG A 253 24.14 12.05 16.54
CA ARG A 253 25.28 12.30 15.65
C ARG A 253 25.85 13.71 15.83
N GLU A 254 24.99 14.72 15.92
CA GLU A 254 25.39 16.09 16.21
C GLU A 254 26.05 16.21 17.58
N TRP A 255 25.49 15.56 18.60
CA TRP A 255 26.05 15.51 19.94
C TRP A 255 27.43 14.83 19.98
N THR A 256 27.61 13.68 19.33
CA THR A 256 28.91 12.99 19.30
C THR A 256 29.94 13.82 18.54
N ASN A 257 29.59 14.40 17.40
CA ASN A 257 30.48 15.27 16.63
C ASN A 257 30.88 16.52 17.44
N ARG A 258 29.91 17.13 18.13
CA ARG A 258 30.14 18.28 19.01
C ARG A 258 31.06 17.91 20.16
N LYS A 259 30.83 16.78 20.84
CA LYS A 259 31.68 16.31 21.93
C LYS A 259 33.09 15.97 21.48
N ARG A 260 33.24 15.42 20.28
CA ARG A 260 34.55 15.17 19.67
C ARG A 260 35.29 16.48 19.38
N PHE A 261 34.60 17.49 18.87
CA PHE A 261 35.17 18.81 18.62
C PHE A 261 35.57 19.52 19.93
N GLU A 262 34.67 19.60 20.92
CA GLU A 262 34.94 20.17 22.25
C GLU A 262 36.16 19.49 22.90
N TYR A 263 36.22 18.16 22.86
CA TYR A 263 37.31 17.38 23.43
C TYR A 263 38.64 17.63 22.71
N ASN A 264 38.66 17.65 21.37
CA ASN A 264 39.86 17.94 20.58
C ASN A 264 40.38 19.36 20.84
N MET A 265 39.48 20.32 21.05
CA MET A 265 39.82 21.72 21.31
C MET A 265 40.38 21.93 22.73
N GLU A 266 39.82 21.25 23.74
CA GLU A 266 40.37 21.24 25.11
C GLU A 266 41.71 20.49 25.19
N ALA A 267 41.85 19.44 24.40
CA ALA A 267 43.07 18.69 24.22
C ALA A 267 44.22 19.55 23.65
N ASP A 268 43.94 20.36 22.64
CA ASP A 268 44.94 21.20 21.99
C ASP A 268 45.49 22.30 22.93
N LYS A 269 44.63 22.84 23.80
CA LYS A 269 45.02 23.79 24.87
C LYS A 269 45.89 23.15 25.96
N LYS A 270 45.90 21.82 26.06
CA LYS A 270 46.43 21.07 27.20
C LYS A 270 47.29 19.90 26.73
N THR A 271 48.44 20.14 26.11
CA THR A 271 49.42 19.05 25.90
C THR A 271 50.87 19.45 26.14
N ARG A 272 51.45 18.90 27.21
CA ARG A 272 52.86 18.44 27.23
C ARG A 272 53.11 17.17 28.06
N ASN A 273 52.08 16.47 28.60
CA ASN A 273 52.26 15.28 29.46
C ASN A 273 51.62 14.01 28.86
N PHE A 274 52.35 12.89 28.91
CA PHE A 274 52.04 11.56 28.33
C PHE A 274 50.70 10.94 28.78
N THR A 275 50.32 11.13 30.05
CA THR A 275 49.05 10.64 30.63
C THR A 275 47.82 11.30 30.00
N GLY A 276 47.93 12.56 29.55
CA GLY A 276 46.87 13.26 28.82
C GLY A 276 46.66 12.71 27.41
N THR A 277 47.74 12.29 26.75
CA THR A 277 47.71 11.66 25.42
C THR A 277 47.01 10.29 25.48
N CYS A 278 47.30 9.48 26.49
CA CYS A 278 46.67 8.15 26.63
C CYS A 278 45.16 8.26 26.90
N ARG A 279 44.74 9.18 27.78
CA ARG A 279 43.30 9.46 28.04
C ARG A 279 42.57 10.00 26.80
N ARG A 280 43.27 10.74 25.94
CA ARG A 280 42.78 11.26 24.64
C ARG A 280 42.51 10.16 23.63
N VAL A 281 43.45 9.22 23.51
CA VAL A 281 43.29 8.04 22.65
C VAL A 281 42.14 7.17 23.16
N SER A 282 42.05 6.91 24.46
CA SER A 282 40.98 6.06 25.03
C SER A 282 39.58 6.66 24.89
N PHE A 283 39.40 7.96 25.14
CA PHE A 283 38.10 8.62 24.99
C PHE A 283 37.67 8.74 23.52
N GLY A 284 38.61 9.05 22.62
CA GLY A 284 38.37 9.06 21.18
C GLY A 284 38.00 7.68 20.63
N PHE A 285 38.67 6.63 21.10
CA PHE A 285 38.35 5.25 20.75
C PHE A 285 36.95 4.86 21.23
N LEU A 286 36.60 5.16 22.47
CA LEU A 286 35.28 4.87 23.05
C LEU A 286 34.14 5.57 22.27
N LEU A 287 34.29 6.86 21.96
CA LEU A 287 33.29 7.59 21.17
C LEU A 287 33.16 7.02 19.75
N SER A 288 34.29 6.61 19.15
CA SER A 288 34.30 5.97 17.83
C SER A 288 33.63 4.60 17.83
N THR A 289 33.83 3.77 18.87
CA THR A 289 33.18 2.46 18.97
C THR A 289 31.68 2.61 19.17
N PHE A 290 31.23 3.56 20.00
CA PHE A 290 29.82 3.90 20.16
C PHE A 290 29.19 4.37 18.84
N GLN A 291 29.89 5.21 18.08
CA GLN A 291 29.42 5.67 16.77
C GLN A 291 29.37 4.53 15.75
N CYS A 292 30.35 3.62 15.73
CA CYS A 292 30.31 2.44 14.87
C CYS A 292 29.14 1.51 15.20
N MET A 293 28.93 1.19 16.48
CA MET A 293 27.82 0.35 16.94
C MET A 293 26.46 0.96 16.57
N PHE A 294 26.34 2.27 16.68
CA PHE A 294 25.17 3.00 16.25
C PHE A 294 24.92 2.89 14.74
N TRP A 295 25.95 3.11 13.90
CA TRP A 295 25.81 2.96 12.45
C TRP A 295 25.52 1.52 12.04
N LEU A 296 26.04 0.52 12.78
CA LEU A 296 25.74 -0.90 12.56
C LEU A 296 24.25 -1.24 12.78
N LEU A 297 23.54 -0.54 13.66
CA LEU A 297 22.10 -0.73 13.87
C LEU A 297 21.25 0.19 12.98
N PHE A 298 21.69 1.42 12.79
CA PHE A 298 20.94 2.41 12.00
C PHE A 298 20.93 2.09 10.50
N LEU A 299 22.06 1.70 9.91
CA LEU A 299 22.11 1.47 8.46
C LEU A 299 21.17 0.34 8.02
N PRO A 300 21.15 -0.85 8.67
CA PRO A 300 20.23 -1.91 8.28
C PRO A 300 18.78 -1.51 8.48
N THR A 301 18.43 -0.89 9.61
CA THR A 301 17.04 -0.46 9.89
C THR A 301 16.56 0.60 8.90
N PHE A 302 17.40 1.59 8.59
CA PHE A 302 17.12 2.59 7.55
C PHE A 302 16.99 1.95 6.17
N THR A 303 17.89 1.02 5.82
CA THR A 303 17.87 0.30 4.54
C THR A 303 16.58 -0.51 4.40
N ILE A 304 16.21 -1.30 5.41
CA ILE A 304 14.97 -2.09 5.43
C ILE A 304 13.77 -1.16 5.26
N TRP A 305 13.72 -0.04 6.00
CA TRP A 305 12.62 0.90 5.89
C TRP A 305 12.47 1.53 4.50
N GLU A 306 13.59 1.88 3.85
CA GLU A 306 13.59 2.39 2.48
C GLU A 306 13.18 1.30 1.46
N LEU A 307 13.62 0.05 1.65
CA LEU A 307 13.26 -1.07 0.78
C LEU A 307 11.77 -1.44 0.89
N VAL A 308 11.25 -1.53 2.12
CA VAL A 308 9.86 -1.92 2.39
C VAL A 308 8.86 -0.92 1.80
N ARG A 309 9.21 0.37 1.81
CA ARG A 309 8.35 1.45 1.26
C ARG A 309 8.58 1.73 -0.22
N SER A 310 9.61 1.12 -0.82
CA SER A 310 9.95 1.39 -2.22
C SER A 310 8.90 0.82 -3.16
N TYR A 311 8.43 1.65 -4.07
CA TYR A 311 7.39 1.29 -5.04
C TYR A 311 7.84 0.12 -5.92
N ILE A 312 9.06 0.18 -6.50
CA ILE A 312 9.54 -0.87 -7.40
C ILE A 312 9.76 -2.20 -6.69
N ILE A 313 10.17 -2.17 -5.42
CA ILE A 313 10.31 -3.38 -4.61
C ILE A 313 8.94 -3.98 -4.32
N ASN A 314 7.93 -3.17 -4.00
CA ASN A 314 6.55 -3.66 -3.84
C ASN A 314 6.03 -4.29 -5.15
N VAL A 315 6.24 -3.66 -6.31
CA VAL A 315 5.89 -4.26 -7.62
C VAL A 315 6.60 -5.60 -7.83
N GLY A 316 7.88 -5.70 -7.47
CA GLY A 316 8.65 -6.95 -7.56
C GLY A 316 8.15 -8.04 -6.61
N ARG A 317 7.78 -7.67 -5.37
CA ARG A 317 7.16 -8.58 -4.40
C ARG A 317 5.86 -9.16 -4.96
N ILE A 318 4.96 -8.29 -5.39
CA ILE A 318 3.66 -8.70 -5.94
C ILE A 318 3.84 -9.64 -7.14
N PHE A 319 4.72 -9.28 -8.07
CA PHE A 319 5.03 -10.13 -9.22
C PHE A 319 5.44 -11.54 -8.79
N SER A 320 6.32 -11.64 -7.80
CA SER A 320 6.77 -12.93 -7.31
C SER A 320 5.69 -13.73 -6.60
N VAL A 321 4.84 -13.09 -5.79
CA VAL A 321 3.72 -13.79 -5.14
C VAL A 321 2.71 -14.28 -6.19
N LEU A 322 2.37 -13.46 -7.19
CA LEU A 322 1.49 -13.87 -8.29
C LEU A 322 2.10 -15.00 -9.14
N LEU A 323 3.41 -14.92 -9.40
CA LEU A 323 4.14 -15.97 -10.12
C LEU A 323 4.16 -17.27 -9.32
N TRP A 324 4.48 -17.20 -8.03
CA TRP A 324 4.45 -18.34 -7.12
C TRP A 324 3.07 -18.99 -7.09
N ALA A 325 2.00 -18.21 -6.86
CA ALA A 325 0.64 -18.74 -6.80
C ALA A 325 0.22 -19.39 -8.13
N SER A 326 0.53 -18.76 -9.26
CA SER A 326 0.25 -19.30 -10.60
C SER A 326 1.00 -20.62 -10.86
N LEU A 327 2.28 -20.70 -10.46
CA LEU A 327 3.10 -21.91 -10.59
C LEU A 327 2.63 -23.01 -9.63
N SER A 328 2.29 -22.68 -8.40
CA SER A 328 1.78 -23.63 -7.39
C SER A 328 0.46 -24.25 -7.83
N ILE A 329 -0.49 -23.46 -8.36
CA ILE A 329 -1.73 -23.98 -8.94
C ILE A 329 -1.41 -24.93 -10.11
N SER A 330 -0.49 -24.54 -11.00
CA SER A 330 -0.14 -25.35 -12.17
C SER A 330 0.54 -26.67 -11.78
N ARG A 331 1.40 -26.65 -10.75
CA ARG A 331 2.10 -27.83 -10.24
C ARG A 331 1.15 -28.83 -9.60
N ILE A 332 0.34 -28.38 -8.64
CA ILE A 332 -0.55 -29.29 -7.92
C ILE A 332 -1.58 -29.93 -8.86
N LYS A 333 -2.15 -29.16 -9.80
CA LYS A 333 -3.06 -29.71 -10.81
C LYS A 333 -2.34 -30.70 -11.74
N GLY A 334 -1.09 -30.41 -12.11
CA GLY A 334 -0.27 -31.30 -12.92
C GLY A 334 0.09 -32.61 -12.22
N GLU A 335 0.38 -32.56 -10.92
CA GLU A 335 0.67 -33.73 -10.09
C GLU A 335 -0.57 -34.61 -9.94
N VAL A 336 -1.69 -34.04 -9.52
CA VAL A 336 -2.93 -34.80 -9.33
C VAL A 336 -3.45 -35.40 -10.64
N ALA A 337 -3.30 -34.70 -11.77
CA ALA A 337 -3.64 -35.23 -13.09
C ALA A 337 -2.71 -36.35 -13.57
N LYS A 338 -1.43 -36.35 -13.17
CA LYS A 338 -0.45 -37.38 -13.53
C LYS A 338 -0.80 -38.74 -12.91
N TYR A 339 -1.35 -38.73 -11.70
CA TYR A 339 -1.69 -39.93 -10.94
C TYR A 339 -3.18 -40.33 -11.03
N ASP A 340 -3.98 -39.61 -11.84
CA ASP A 340 -5.42 -39.87 -12.06
C ASP A 340 -6.26 -39.96 -10.76
N LEU A 341 -5.93 -39.13 -9.77
CA LEU A 341 -6.54 -39.19 -8.43
C LEU A 341 -7.92 -38.51 -8.35
N ILE A 342 -8.33 -37.78 -9.39
CA ILE A 342 -9.62 -37.05 -9.42
C ILE A 342 -10.69 -37.90 -10.11
N LYS A 343 -11.74 -38.22 -9.36
CA LYS A 343 -12.98 -38.79 -9.89
C LYS A 343 -13.88 -37.69 -10.43
N GLY A 344 -14.14 -37.72 -11.73
CA GLY A 344 -15.01 -36.75 -12.39
C GLY A 344 -14.24 -35.81 -13.32
N ASP A 345 -14.75 -34.60 -13.51
CA ASP A 345 -14.20 -33.67 -14.50
C ASP A 345 -14.32 -32.22 -14.01
N GLU A 346 -13.19 -31.65 -13.61
CA GLU A 346 -13.08 -30.23 -13.21
C GLU A 346 -13.18 -29.26 -14.40
N TYR A 347 -13.05 -29.76 -15.63
CA TYR A 347 -13.21 -28.97 -16.86
C TYR A 347 -14.67 -28.80 -17.27
N LYS A 348 -15.61 -29.44 -16.57
CA LYS A 348 -17.04 -29.21 -16.77
C LYS A 348 -17.43 -27.79 -16.38
N TRP A 349 -17.90 -27.03 -17.35
CA TRP A 349 -18.38 -25.67 -17.16
C TRP A 349 -19.69 -25.62 -16.38
N GLY A 350 -19.59 -25.31 -15.09
CA GLY A 350 -20.72 -25.02 -14.21
C GLY A 350 -21.02 -23.54 -14.05
N PHE A 351 -22.11 -23.22 -13.35
CA PHE A 351 -22.47 -21.84 -13.01
C PHE A 351 -21.35 -21.14 -12.22
N GLY A 352 -20.73 -21.83 -11.24
CA GLY A 352 -19.65 -21.28 -10.42
C GLY A 352 -18.40 -20.92 -11.22
N GLN A 353 -18.16 -21.55 -12.38
CA GLN A 353 -17.05 -21.21 -13.28
C GLN A 353 -17.37 -20.06 -14.24
N ILE A 354 -18.61 -19.97 -14.72
CA ILE A 354 -19.03 -18.97 -15.72
C ILE A 354 -19.24 -17.61 -15.08
N LEU A 355 -19.91 -17.56 -13.92
CA LEU A 355 -20.23 -16.32 -13.22
C LEU A 355 -19.00 -15.41 -12.99
N PRO A 356 -17.89 -15.86 -12.40
CA PRO A 356 -16.74 -14.99 -12.12
C PRO A 356 -16.07 -14.48 -13.40
N LEU A 357 -16.09 -15.25 -14.50
CA LEU A 357 -15.62 -14.76 -15.80
C LEU A 357 -16.53 -13.68 -16.39
N LEU A 358 -17.85 -13.84 -16.27
CA LEU A 358 -18.80 -12.82 -16.73
C LEU A 358 -18.67 -11.52 -15.93
N LEU A 359 -18.35 -11.60 -14.63
CA LEU A 359 -18.10 -10.41 -13.81
C LEU A 359 -16.91 -9.58 -14.30
N LEU A 360 -15.96 -10.16 -15.04
CA LEU A 360 -14.86 -9.41 -15.68
C LEU A 360 -15.31 -8.49 -16.81
N ILE A 361 -16.53 -8.66 -17.33
CA ILE A 361 -17.11 -7.75 -18.31
C ILE A 361 -17.37 -6.38 -17.67
N LEU A 362 -17.71 -6.33 -16.37
CA LEU A 362 -17.98 -5.08 -15.66
C LEU A 362 -16.77 -4.12 -15.76
N PRO A 363 -15.53 -4.50 -15.40
CA PRO A 363 -14.36 -3.63 -15.57
C PRO A 363 -14.15 -3.14 -16.99
N ALA A 364 -14.36 -4.01 -17.98
CA ALA A 364 -14.23 -3.64 -19.39
C ALA A 364 -15.27 -2.58 -19.80
N MET A 365 -16.52 -2.72 -19.34
CA MET A 365 -17.57 -1.72 -19.56
C MET A 365 -17.21 -0.39 -18.90
N GLN A 366 -16.67 -0.41 -17.68
CA GLN A 366 -16.24 0.81 -16.99
C GLN A 366 -15.13 1.57 -17.77
N VAL A 367 -14.17 0.84 -18.36
CA VAL A 367 -13.16 1.45 -19.24
C VAL A 367 -13.82 2.07 -20.48
N TYR A 368 -14.76 1.35 -21.10
CA TYR A 368 -15.49 1.81 -22.28
C TYR A 368 -16.31 3.08 -22.03
N GLU A 369 -17.07 3.13 -20.93
CA GLU A 369 -17.85 4.30 -20.52
C GLU A 369 -16.95 5.50 -20.27
N THR A 370 -15.83 5.30 -19.59
CA THR A 370 -14.88 6.37 -19.29
C THR A 370 -14.18 6.88 -20.54
N TYR A 371 -14.00 6.02 -21.55
CA TYR A 371 -13.47 6.41 -22.86
C TYR A 371 -14.49 7.23 -23.67
N LYS A 372 -15.75 6.77 -23.75
CA LYS A 372 -16.84 7.47 -24.47
C LYS A 372 -17.28 8.77 -23.79
N GLY A 373 -17.31 8.81 -22.46
CA GLY A 373 -17.66 10.00 -21.69
C GLY A 373 -16.69 11.19 -21.88
N LYS A 374 -15.55 10.96 -22.54
CA LYS A 374 -14.56 12.00 -22.90
C LYS A 374 -14.76 12.58 -24.31
N ASP A 375 -15.82 12.21 -25.03
CA ASP A 375 -16.15 12.88 -26.29
C ASP A 375 -16.48 14.36 -26.03
N PRO A 376 -15.70 15.31 -26.57
CA PRO A 376 -15.83 16.75 -26.28
C PRO A 376 -17.16 17.37 -26.74
N LYS A 377 -18.03 16.61 -27.43
CA LYS A 377 -19.36 17.06 -27.84
C LYS A 377 -20.39 17.02 -26.72
N LYS A 378 -20.29 16.09 -25.74
CA LYS A 378 -21.26 16.01 -24.63
C LYS A 378 -21.03 17.06 -23.53
N GLN A 379 -19.77 17.45 -23.30
CA GLN A 379 -19.42 18.42 -22.26
C GLN A 379 -19.71 19.89 -22.65
N LYS A 380 -19.96 20.16 -23.94
CA LYS A 380 -20.46 21.46 -24.42
C LYS A 380 -21.97 21.57 -24.26
N THR A 381 -22.73 20.51 -24.58
CA THR A 381 -24.20 20.53 -24.47
C THR A 381 -24.69 20.81 -23.04
N GLU A 382 -24.04 20.25 -22.01
CA GLU A 382 -24.42 20.53 -20.60
C GLU A 382 -23.98 21.92 -20.11
N ARG A 383 -22.98 22.56 -20.73
CA ARG A 383 -22.52 23.91 -20.35
C ARG A 383 -23.28 25.00 -21.09
N ASP A 384 -23.76 24.69 -22.29
CA ASP A 384 -24.53 25.62 -23.13
C ASP A 384 -26.03 25.64 -22.76
N GLU A 385 -26.55 24.62 -22.04
CA GLU A 385 -27.95 24.59 -21.56
C GLU A 385 -28.18 25.31 -20.21
N ASP A 386 -27.14 25.55 -19.40
CA ASP A 386 -27.24 26.28 -18.10
C ASP A 386 -26.91 27.79 -18.25
N GLY A 387 -26.71 28.25 -19.49
CA GLY A 387 -26.14 29.57 -19.80
C GLY A 387 -27.09 30.63 -20.35
N ASP A 388 -28.35 30.32 -20.68
CA ASP A 388 -29.21 31.30 -21.35
C ASP A 388 -30.71 31.14 -21.00
N ASN A 389 -31.12 31.71 -19.87
CA ASN A 389 -32.40 32.43 -19.75
C ASN A 389 -32.61 32.98 -18.34
N LYS A 390 -32.28 34.27 -18.14
CA LYS A 390 -32.92 35.09 -17.10
C LYS A 390 -33.19 36.49 -17.64
N THR A 391 -34.37 36.68 -18.21
CA THR A 391 -35.07 37.99 -18.19
C THR A 391 -36.21 37.93 -17.17
N PRO A 392 -36.49 39.03 -16.44
CA PRO A 392 -37.37 39.00 -15.28
C PRO A 392 -38.82 39.36 -15.67
N VAL A 393 -39.80 38.51 -15.34
CA VAL A 393 -41.22 38.90 -15.39
C VAL A 393 -41.96 38.42 -14.13
N ARG A 394 -42.30 39.43 -13.31
CA ARG A 394 -43.46 39.64 -12.42
C ARG A 394 -44.50 38.49 -12.30
N GLY A 395 -44.81 38.05 -11.07
CA GLY A 395 -45.93 37.13 -10.74
C GLY A 395 -47.34 37.76 -10.93
N PRO A 396 -48.46 37.15 -10.48
CA PRO A 396 -48.62 36.05 -9.51
C PRO A 396 -49.65 34.93 -9.92
N GLU A 397 -49.88 34.00 -8.98
CA GLU A 397 -51.10 33.18 -8.76
C GLU A 397 -51.54 32.08 -9.74
N SER A 398 -51.70 30.87 -9.17
CA SER A 398 -52.95 30.05 -9.08
C SER A 398 -52.78 28.54 -9.38
N GLU A 399 -52.95 27.77 -8.29
CA GLU A 399 -53.70 26.52 -8.10
C GLU A 399 -53.84 25.46 -9.22
N HIS A 400 -53.43 24.22 -8.90
CA HIS A 400 -54.25 22.97 -8.92
C HIS A 400 -53.35 21.78 -8.46
N LEU A 401 -53.53 21.19 -7.27
CA LEU A 401 -54.37 20.00 -6.93
C LEU A 401 -54.05 18.77 -7.84
N ILE A 402 -53.78 17.53 -7.39
CA ILE A 402 -54.05 16.84 -6.12
C ILE A 402 -53.43 15.40 -6.14
N MET A 403 -53.11 14.87 -4.93
CA MET A 403 -53.11 13.44 -4.47
C MET A 403 -52.18 12.39 -5.12
N GLN A 404 -51.64 11.36 -4.46
CA GLN A 404 -51.74 10.74 -3.10
C GLN A 404 -50.53 9.76 -3.01
N ALA A 405 -49.97 9.30 -1.88
CA ALA A 405 -50.55 8.78 -0.62
C ALA A 405 -49.48 8.90 0.51
N SER A 406 -49.80 9.42 1.71
CA SER A 406 -50.21 8.72 2.96
C SER A 406 -49.24 7.61 3.40
N THR A 407 -48.65 7.58 4.60
CA THR A 407 -49.16 7.81 5.97
C THR A 407 -48.03 8.29 6.92
N ASN A 408 -48.11 9.41 7.63
CA ASN A 408 -48.77 9.71 8.92
C ASN A 408 -48.27 8.97 10.18
N THR A 409 -47.56 9.69 11.05
CA THR A 409 -47.82 9.77 12.52
C THR A 409 -47.34 11.14 13.03
N ASN A 410 -48.29 11.93 13.54
CA ASN A 410 -48.07 13.18 14.27
C ASN A 410 -47.93 12.92 15.78
N SER A 411 -47.14 13.74 16.48
CA SER A 411 -47.57 14.29 17.76
C SER A 411 -46.88 15.63 18.02
N ILE A 412 -47.72 16.63 18.25
CA ILE A 412 -47.50 18.06 18.52
C ILE A 412 -47.16 18.28 20.00
N PHE A 413 -46.29 19.25 20.30
CA PHE A 413 -46.41 20.15 21.47
C PHE A 413 -45.59 21.44 21.24
N ASP A 414 -46.25 22.60 21.38
CA ASP A 414 -45.74 23.96 21.21
C ASP A 414 -45.02 24.52 22.46
N GLU A 415 -43.90 25.24 22.22
CA GLU A 415 -43.35 26.52 22.79
C GLU A 415 -43.41 26.93 24.30
N PRO A 416 -42.66 27.96 24.80
CA PRO A 416 -41.89 29.03 24.10
C PRO A 416 -40.47 29.42 24.65
N GLU A 417 -39.76 30.24 23.82
CA GLU A 417 -38.81 31.35 24.09
C GLU A 417 -37.65 31.27 25.13
N GLN A 418 -36.41 31.54 24.66
CA GLN A 418 -35.58 32.69 25.10
C GLN A 418 -34.27 32.89 24.30
N SER A 419 -34.24 34.01 23.55
CA SER A 419 -33.18 35.04 23.36
C SER A 419 -31.68 34.73 23.10
N GLU A 420 -31.18 35.40 22.03
CA GLU A 420 -29.89 36.13 21.89
C GLU A 420 -28.56 35.37 21.69
N LEU A 421 -27.59 35.79 20.86
CA LEU A 421 -27.43 36.84 19.84
C LEU A 421 -26.17 36.49 19.02
N SER A 422 -26.24 36.57 17.69
CA SER A 422 -25.11 36.39 16.77
C SER A 422 -24.37 37.71 16.50
N THR A 423 -23.04 37.71 16.48
CA THR A 423 -22.24 38.84 15.99
C THR A 423 -21.22 38.40 14.93
N TYR A 424 -21.57 38.62 13.66
CA TYR A 424 -20.62 38.79 12.55
C TYR A 424 -20.24 40.27 12.47
N SER A 425 -18.95 40.59 12.32
CA SER A 425 -18.51 41.94 11.95
C SER A 425 -17.68 41.92 10.66
N PHE A 426 -18.20 42.69 9.72
CA PHE A 426 -17.73 42.96 8.36
C PHE A 426 -16.73 44.13 8.40
N ARG A 427 -15.65 44.03 7.63
CA ARG A 427 -14.52 44.98 7.59
C ARG A 427 -14.80 46.05 6.53
N LEU A 428 -14.92 47.32 6.94
CA LEU A 428 -14.96 48.48 6.02
C LEU A 428 -13.54 49.00 5.76
N GLN A 429 -13.31 49.33 4.50
CA GLN A 429 -12.09 49.91 3.93
C GLN A 429 -12.34 51.40 3.71
N GLU A 430 -11.58 52.27 4.39
CA GLU A 430 -11.61 53.71 4.13
C GLU A 430 -10.52 54.09 3.10
N VAL A 431 -10.99 54.84 2.11
CA VAL A 431 -10.22 55.53 1.07
C VAL A 431 -10.10 57.00 1.48
N GLY A 432 -8.88 57.54 1.49
CA GLY A 432 -8.62 58.96 1.73
C GLY A 432 -7.56 59.50 0.78
N THR A 433 -7.93 60.51 0.01
CA THR A 433 -7.21 61.14 -1.10
C THR A 433 -6.19 62.21 -0.69
N ALA A 434 -5.24 62.43 -1.61
CA ALA A 434 -4.07 63.30 -1.61
C ALA A 434 -4.25 64.80 -1.24
N THR A 435 -3.15 65.40 -0.75
CA THR A 435 -2.69 66.75 -1.17
C THR A 435 -1.17 66.86 -1.08
N SER A 436 -0.57 67.39 -2.16
CA SER A 436 0.84 67.68 -2.37
C SER A 436 1.20 69.09 -1.89
N THR A 437 2.35 69.24 -1.23
CA THR A 437 3.12 70.49 -1.20
C THR A 437 4.62 70.18 -1.15
N ASP A 438 5.33 70.55 -2.22
CA ASP A 438 6.77 70.49 -2.40
C ASP A 438 7.52 71.40 -1.40
N ASN A 439 8.61 70.91 -0.80
CA ASN A 439 9.64 71.77 -0.21
C ASN A 439 11.06 71.16 -0.39
N PRO A 440 12.03 71.83 -1.05
CA PRO A 440 13.23 71.19 -1.60
C PRO A 440 14.42 71.00 -0.63
N HIS A 441 14.22 71.13 0.69
CA HIS A 441 15.33 71.15 1.65
C HIS A 441 15.65 69.85 2.39
N GLN A 442 15.02 68.73 2.01
CA GLN A 442 15.24 67.44 2.66
C GLN A 442 16.12 66.46 1.86
N LYS A 443 16.51 66.84 0.63
CA LYS A 443 17.30 66.03 -0.31
C LYS A 443 18.83 66.16 -0.14
N ARG A 444 19.31 66.85 0.89
CA ARG A 444 20.76 67.08 1.12
C ARG A 444 21.30 66.46 2.42
N ARG A 445 20.48 65.67 3.13
CA ARG A 445 20.88 64.87 4.29
C ARG A 445 20.90 63.36 4.04
N GLN A 446 20.38 62.89 2.90
CA GLN A 446 20.42 61.47 2.52
C GLN A 446 21.71 61.04 1.79
N ASP A 447 22.53 61.99 1.34
CA ASP A 447 23.76 61.67 0.57
C ASP A 447 25.05 61.65 1.42
N THR A 448 24.97 61.83 2.75
CA THR A 448 26.15 61.87 3.64
C THR A 448 26.17 60.75 4.69
N GLU A 449 25.11 59.93 4.79
CA GLU A 449 25.11 58.69 5.59
C GLU A 449 25.40 57.44 4.74
N ALA A 450 25.73 57.62 3.45
CA ALA A 450 26.13 56.55 2.53
C ALA A 450 27.60 56.09 2.69
N ARG A 451 28.22 56.31 3.85
CA ARG A 451 29.57 55.82 4.14
C ARG A 451 29.69 55.47 5.62
N ILE A 452 29.74 54.17 5.89
CA ILE A 452 30.02 53.50 7.18
C ILE A 452 28.74 53.11 7.94
N GLY A 453 28.24 51.90 7.66
CA GLY A 453 27.19 51.23 8.44
C GLY A 453 27.05 49.79 7.97
N TYR A 454 27.42 48.84 8.84
CA TYR A 454 27.51 47.41 8.60
C TYR A 454 26.11 46.79 8.40
N SER A 455 26.04 45.82 7.49
CA SER A 455 24.85 45.06 7.08
C SER A 455 24.26 44.25 8.24
N ASP A 456 23.02 44.54 8.61
CA ASP A 456 22.12 43.62 9.33
C ASP A 456 20.68 44.04 9.01
N ASP A 457 20.08 43.39 8.01
CA ASP A 457 18.62 43.27 7.95
C ASP A 457 18.30 41.88 7.38
N ASP A 458 18.29 40.92 8.29
CA ASP A 458 17.78 39.57 8.10
C ASP A 458 16.32 39.67 7.64
N THR A 459 16.14 39.58 6.33
CA THR A 459 14.90 39.04 5.78
C THR A 459 14.70 37.68 6.43
N MET A 460 13.67 37.54 7.26
CA MET A 460 13.16 36.25 7.71
C MET A 460 12.76 35.44 6.48
N VAL A 461 13.77 34.77 5.89
CA VAL A 461 13.60 33.60 5.06
C VAL A 461 12.83 32.62 5.94
N ASN A 462 11.72 32.14 5.40
CA ASN A 462 10.87 31.16 6.02
C ASN A 462 11.69 29.86 6.16
N ASP A 463 12.42 29.75 7.27
CA ASP A 463 13.43 28.72 7.57
C ASP A 463 12.77 27.37 7.95
N LYS A 464 11.85 26.92 7.10
CA LYS A 464 11.18 25.62 7.22
C LYS A 464 11.42 24.69 6.05
N ASP A 465 12.04 25.15 4.96
CA ASP A 465 12.25 24.34 3.75
C ASP A 465 13.72 24.05 3.39
N ASP A 466 14.72 24.67 4.06
CA ASP A 466 16.15 24.50 3.73
C ASP A 466 16.93 23.55 4.66
N GLN A 467 16.23 22.74 5.47
CA GLN A 467 16.86 21.53 6.01
C GLN A 467 16.94 20.49 4.89
N MET A 468 18.10 20.43 4.23
CA MET A 468 18.50 19.31 3.40
C MET A 468 18.19 18.01 4.15
N ASP A 469 17.16 17.27 3.70
CA ASP A 469 16.70 16.05 4.34
C ASP A 469 17.92 15.14 4.48
N PHE A 470 18.23 14.68 5.70
CA PHE A 470 19.40 13.82 5.93
C PHE A 470 19.45 12.61 4.97
N ARG A 471 18.28 12.17 4.50
CA ARG A 471 18.15 11.16 3.44
C ARG A 471 18.83 11.60 2.14
N ASP A 472 18.69 12.85 1.73
CA ASP A 472 19.35 13.41 0.53
C ASP A 472 20.87 13.37 0.66
N VAL A 473 21.41 13.78 1.81
CA VAL A 473 22.85 13.70 2.10
C VAL A 473 23.37 12.26 2.01
N MET A 474 22.58 11.27 2.48
CA MET A 474 22.95 9.87 2.36
C MET A 474 22.99 9.39 0.91
N TYR A 475 21.99 9.72 0.09
CA TYR A 475 21.93 9.31 -1.32
C TYR A 475 22.92 10.07 -2.22
N GLU A 476 23.50 11.19 -1.79
CA GLU A 476 24.64 11.81 -2.47
C GLU A 476 25.90 10.92 -2.43
N SER A 477 26.09 10.17 -1.35
CA SER A 477 27.22 9.26 -1.21
C SER A 477 27.16 8.12 -2.24
N ARG A 478 28.24 7.97 -3.04
CA ARG A 478 28.36 6.87 -4.02
C ARG A 478 28.34 5.50 -3.34
N LEU A 479 29.02 5.37 -2.20
CA LEU A 479 29.09 4.12 -1.43
C LEU A 479 27.70 3.69 -0.95
N PHE A 480 26.91 4.64 -0.44
CA PHE A 480 25.55 4.34 0.00
C PHE A 480 24.64 3.95 -1.17
N ARG A 481 24.77 4.61 -2.34
CA ARG A 481 24.05 4.18 -3.55
C ARG A 481 24.40 2.76 -3.98
N PHE A 482 25.69 2.39 -3.97
CA PHE A 482 26.10 1.01 -4.26
C PHE A 482 25.55 0.01 -3.25
N TRP A 483 25.60 0.35 -1.95
CA TRP A 483 25.00 -0.45 -0.88
C TRP A 483 23.51 -0.70 -1.13
N MET A 484 22.74 0.35 -1.40
CA MET A 484 21.30 0.22 -1.68
C MET A 484 21.02 -0.61 -2.93
N VAL A 485 21.74 -0.37 -4.03
CA VAL A 485 21.56 -1.16 -5.28
C VAL A 485 21.88 -2.64 -5.06
N PHE A 486 22.94 -2.96 -4.29
CA PHE A 486 23.26 -4.35 -3.93
C PHE A 486 22.09 -5.02 -3.20
N TRP A 487 21.53 -4.37 -2.19
CA TRP A 487 20.42 -4.93 -1.41
C TRP A 487 19.12 -5.02 -2.21
N VAL A 488 18.85 -4.06 -3.11
CA VAL A 488 17.72 -4.15 -4.06
C VAL A 488 17.85 -5.41 -4.93
N LEU A 489 19.02 -5.64 -5.53
CA LEU A 489 19.25 -6.80 -6.39
C LEU A 489 19.21 -8.11 -5.61
N ALA A 490 19.79 -8.13 -4.40
CA ALA A 490 19.75 -9.29 -3.52
C ALA A 490 18.31 -9.65 -3.11
N LEU A 491 17.52 -8.65 -2.74
CA LEU A 491 16.12 -8.84 -2.32
C LEU A 491 15.25 -9.29 -3.49
N LEU A 492 15.34 -8.63 -4.65
CA LEU A 492 14.62 -9.08 -5.85
C LEU A 492 15.06 -10.47 -6.31
N GLY A 493 16.35 -10.80 -6.18
CA GLY A 493 16.88 -12.14 -6.48
C GLY A 493 16.31 -13.20 -5.54
N LEU A 494 16.25 -12.91 -4.23
CA LEU A 494 15.68 -13.82 -3.23
C LEU A 494 14.18 -14.00 -3.43
N ILE A 495 13.45 -12.90 -3.68
CA ILE A 495 12.02 -12.91 -3.96
C ILE A 495 11.70 -13.56 -5.32
N THR A 496 12.59 -13.56 -6.30
CA THR A 496 12.33 -14.32 -7.55
C THR A 496 12.70 -15.80 -7.42
N TYR A 497 13.79 -16.09 -6.72
CA TYR A 497 14.25 -17.45 -6.49
C TYR A 497 13.23 -18.29 -5.71
N GLY A 498 12.69 -17.76 -4.60
CA GLY A 498 11.68 -18.48 -3.81
C GLY A 498 10.41 -18.79 -4.61
N ALA A 499 9.97 -17.86 -5.47
CA ALA A 499 8.75 -18.03 -6.28
C ALA A 499 8.91 -19.20 -7.23
N VAL A 500 10.07 -19.26 -7.90
CA VAL A 500 10.38 -20.33 -8.85
C VAL A 500 10.58 -21.65 -8.13
N LYS A 501 11.19 -21.68 -6.95
CA LYS A 501 11.39 -22.92 -6.20
C LYS A 501 10.14 -23.44 -5.49
N GLY A 502 9.07 -22.64 -5.43
CA GLY A 502 7.82 -23.04 -4.79
C GLY A 502 7.83 -22.88 -3.27
N TYR A 503 8.85 -22.23 -2.70
CA TYR A 503 8.81 -21.85 -1.30
C TYR A 503 7.67 -20.84 -1.13
N ALA A 504 6.75 -21.12 -0.21
CA ALA A 504 5.74 -20.16 0.19
C ALA A 504 6.46 -18.90 0.67
N PHE A 505 6.18 -17.78 0.00
CA PHE A 505 6.86 -16.53 0.24
C PHE A 505 6.30 -15.77 1.36
#